data_AF-A0A1V4L0P3-F1
#
_entry.id   AF-A0A1V4L0P3-F1
#
_cell.length_a   1.000
_cell.length_b   1.000
_cell.length_c   1.000
_cell.angle_alpha   90.00
_cell.angle_beta   90.00
_cell.angle_gamma   90.00
#
_symmetry.space_group_name_H-M   'P 1'
#
loop_
_entity.id
_entity.type
_entity.pdbx_description
1 polymer ?
#
loop_
_entity_poly.entity_id
_entity_poly.type
_entity_poly.pdbx_seq_one_letter_code
_entity_poly.pdbx_strand_id
1 'polypeptide(L)'
;MAKLVLAGKANCPYYAKAELLADYLQANLPHFRVHKITQHPDKWEQWLRNICETNGWKHSRSPIIWRELLDRGGKGLLLGGVNDFLEYAQHYYGVTLMTLSDEMLAIAEENLQAHIEIEKEEEEIKSLIKPLQIWITSASVPICYQLIPLLANGEVFGMTTEISIHLLDTDQFKEVLCGIVMEAEDMAFPLLRSISEHTEIDKAFIQADVVIVLDDVLLNCEVQPLEYYVREVSEICQVYAHLIEKNAKSEVRVISSGKTFVNLKAMMMMTYGPSIKPENVIAVATSLESAAKATLARKLNMNAAGVKDVIVWGMLHAHAVATVLRYWYHGSPPGEIVSVGVLTAGQFCVPEGIVFSMPARFQNGNWEVMTELEINEMTQEVLDRLAHDLIQEKLVALKEIREMLPYGADKITSKEYLQQGICCEQCSFKSRTFRTVS
;
A
#
# COMPACT_ATOMS: atom_id res chain seq x y z
N MET A 1 7.82 17.40 -38.80
CA MET A 1 8.87 16.56 -39.40
C MET A 1 8.41 15.08 -39.38
N ALA A 2 9.03 14.14 -40.09
CA ALA A 2 8.60 12.74 -40.10
C ALA A 2 9.71 11.81 -39.58
N LYS A 3 9.33 10.78 -38.81
CA LYS A 3 10.23 9.73 -38.30
C LYS A 3 9.87 8.40 -38.97
N LEU A 4 10.86 7.55 -39.20
CA LEU A 4 10.65 6.16 -39.57
C LEU A 4 10.80 5.29 -38.33
N VAL A 5 9.92 4.30 -38.18
CA VAL A 5 10.01 3.30 -37.13
C VAL A 5 10.28 1.96 -37.76
N LEU A 6 11.32 1.28 -37.28
CA LEU A 6 11.67 -0.07 -37.66
C LEU A 6 11.52 -0.94 -36.42
N ALA A 7 10.56 -1.86 -36.43
CA ALA A 7 10.44 -2.87 -35.39
C ALA A 7 10.81 -4.24 -35.94
N GLY A 8 11.54 -5.03 -35.15
CA GLY A 8 12.00 -6.33 -35.58
C GLY A 8 12.37 -7.28 -34.45
N LYS A 9 12.31 -8.56 -34.81
CA LYS A 9 12.79 -9.67 -33.98
C LYS A 9 14.32 -9.61 -33.92
N ALA A 10 14.89 -9.65 -32.71
CA ALA A 10 16.34 -9.43 -32.51
C ALA A 10 17.22 -10.35 -33.39
N ASN A 11 16.90 -11.65 -33.45
CA ASN A 11 17.62 -12.65 -34.25
C ASN A 11 17.27 -12.70 -35.74
N CYS A 12 16.72 -11.61 -36.30
CA CYS A 12 16.29 -11.58 -37.70
C CYS A 12 17.33 -10.91 -38.62
N PRO A 13 17.96 -11.63 -39.57
CA PRO A 13 18.94 -11.04 -40.49
C PRO A 13 18.32 -9.95 -41.38
N TYR A 14 17.02 -10.06 -41.69
CA TYR A 14 16.29 -9.03 -42.42
C TYR A 14 16.05 -7.75 -41.60
N TYR A 15 15.98 -7.85 -40.27
CA TYR A 15 15.91 -6.68 -39.39
C TYR A 15 17.28 -6.01 -39.29
N ALA A 16 18.34 -6.77 -39.04
CA ALA A 16 19.73 -6.28 -39.04
C ALA A 16 20.07 -5.51 -40.34
N LYS A 17 19.67 -6.04 -41.51
CA LYS A 17 19.84 -5.32 -42.79
C LYS A 17 19.06 -4.01 -42.86
N ALA A 18 17.84 -3.98 -42.32
CA ALA A 18 17.01 -2.78 -42.30
C ALA A 18 17.57 -1.72 -41.34
N GLU A 19 18.07 -2.13 -40.17
CA GLU A 19 18.76 -1.26 -39.22
C GLU A 19 20.01 -0.62 -39.83
N LEU A 20 20.88 -1.42 -40.45
CA LEU A 20 22.13 -0.94 -41.03
C LEU A 20 21.88 0.07 -42.18
N LEU A 21 20.83 -0.13 -42.98
CA LEU A 21 20.36 0.88 -43.94
C LEU A 21 19.81 2.14 -43.25
N ALA A 22 19.05 1.98 -42.18
CA ALA A 22 18.47 3.10 -41.44
C ALA A 22 19.55 3.96 -40.76
N ASP A 23 20.59 3.35 -40.18
CA ASP A 23 21.74 4.03 -39.60
C ASP A 23 22.57 4.75 -40.67
N TYR A 24 22.83 4.12 -41.81
CA TYR A 24 23.49 4.76 -42.94
C TYR A 24 22.72 6.01 -43.41
N LEU A 25 21.39 5.92 -43.55
CA LEU A 25 20.56 7.05 -43.94
C LEU A 25 20.56 8.14 -42.87
N GLN A 26 20.49 7.80 -41.57
CA GLN A 26 20.50 8.76 -40.47
C GLN A 26 21.86 9.48 -40.34
N ALA A 27 22.98 8.79 -40.58
CA ALA A 27 24.31 9.40 -40.55
C ALA A 27 24.55 10.37 -41.72
N ASN A 28 23.98 10.09 -42.91
CA ASN A 28 24.24 10.85 -44.13
C ASN A 28 23.17 11.90 -44.49
N LEU A 29 22.00 11.91 -43.83
CA LEU A 29 20.88 12.80 -44.15
C LEU A 29 20.45 13.65 -42.94
N PRO A 30 20.65 14.99 -42.94
CA PRO A 30 20.55 15.84 -41.74
C PRO A 30 19.14 16.00 -41.14
N HIS A 31 18.11 15.48 -41.80
CA HIS A 31 16.70 15.52 -41.35
C HIS A 31 16.04 14.14 -41.32
N PHE A 32 16.80 13.06 -41.52
CA PHE A 32 16.31 11.70 -41.41
C PHE A 32 16.34 11.27 -39.94
N ARG A 33 15.21 10.79 -39.43
CA ARG A 33 15.08 10.32 -38.04
C ARG A 33 14.53 8.91 -38.02
N VAL A 34 15.22 8.02 -37.32
CA VAL A 34 14.84 6.64 -37.11
C VAL A 34 14.50 6.42 -35.63
N HIS A 35 13.54 5.54 -35.38
CA HIS A 35 13.32 4.90 -34.09
C HIS A 35 13.34 3.38 -34.30
N LYS A 36 14.11 2.67 -33.49
CA LYS A 36 14.29 1.21 -33.59
C LYS A 36 13.57 0.55 -32.41
N ILE A 37 12.86 -0.54 -32.67
CA ILE A 37 12.15 -1.32 -31.66
C ILE A 37 12.54 -2.79 -31.81
N THR A 38 13.50 -3.21 -31.00
CA THR A 38 13.97 -4.61 -30.95
C THR A 38 13.08 -5.41 -29.99
N GLN A 39 12.78 -6.66 -30.33
CA GLN A 39 11.93 -7.56 -29.55
C GLN A 39 12.53 -8.97 -29.46
N HIS A 40 12.43 -9.58 -28.28
CA HIS A 40 12.85 -10.96 -28.06
C HIS A 40 12.10 -11.94 -28.98
N PRO A 41 12.77 -12.96 -29.54
CA PRO A 41 12.18 -13.97 -30.42
C PRO A 41 10.81 -14.53 -30.02
N ASP A 42 10.59 -14.79 -28.73
CA ASP A 42 9.36 -15.42 -28.23
C ASP A 42 8.19 -14.45 -28.08
N LYS A 43 8.50 -13.17 -27.81
CA LYS A 43 7.50 -12.10 -27.62
C LYS A 43 6.98 -11.57 -28.98
N TRP A 44 7.79 -11.71 -30.03
CA TRP A 44 7.56 -11.12 -31.36
C TRP A 44 6.17 -11.42 -31.96
N GLU A 45 5.75 -12.69 -32.01
CA GLU A 45 4.50 -13.08 -32.71
C GLU A 45 3.24 -12.56 -32.02
N GLN A 46 3.27 -12.34 -30.69
CA GLN A 46 2.17 -11.71 -29.97
C GLN A 46 2.21 -10.19 -30.13
N TRP A 47 3.39 -9.59 -29.97
CA TRP A 47 3.60 -8.15 -30.15
C TRP A 47 3.19 -7.65 -31.55
N LEU A 48 3.60 -8.38 -32.60
CA LEU A 48 3.29 -8.04 -33.99
C LEU A 48 1.79 -8.11 -34.29
N ARG A 49 1.06 -9.08 -33.70
CA ARG A 49 -0.41 -9.16 -33.83
C ARG A 49 -1.08 -7.94 -33.19
N ASN A 50 -0.76 -7.65 -31.93
CA ASN A 50 -1.34 -6.53 -31.19
C ASN A 50 -1.16 -5.18 -31.93
N ILE A 51 0.05 -4.90 -32.44
CA ILE A 51 0.33 -3.63 -33.14
C ILE A 51 -0.34 -3.57 -34.53
N CYS A 52 -0.47 -4.71 -35.22
CA CYS A 52 -1.23 -4.78 -36.48
C CYS A 52 -2.73 -4.55 -36.24
N GLU A 53 -3.31 -5.17 -35.22
CA GLU A 53 -4.73 -5.01 -34.87
C GLU A 53 -5.05 -3.56 -34.47
N THR A 54 -4.21 -2.95 -33.62
CA THR A 54 -4.38 -1.57 -33.14
C THR A 54 -4.35 -0.56 -34.30
N ASN A 55 -3.50 -0.77 -35.31
CA ASN A 55 -3.36 0.14 -36.44
C ASN A 55 -4.20 -0.24 -37.68
N GLY A 56 -4.83 -1.43 -37.69
CA GLY A 56 -5.53 -1.97 -38.86
C GLY A 56 -4.61 -2.40 -40.00
N TRP A 57 -3.37 -2.79 -39.68
CA TRP A 57 -2.34 -3.20 -40.64
C TRP A 57 -2.39 -4.70 -40.95
N LYS A 58 -1.80 -5.08 -42.09
CA LYS A 58 -1.62 -6.48 -42.50
C LYS A 58 -0.14 -6.77 -42.69
N HIS A 59 0.49 -7.34 -41.68
CA HIS A 59 1.89 -7.75 -41.71
C HIS A 59 2.08 -9.03 -40.87
N SER A 60 3.09 -9.84 -41.20
CA SER A 60 3.27 -11.18 -40.60
C SER A 60 4.72 -11.68 -40.56
N ARG A 61 5.70 -10.79 -40.77
CA ARG A 61 7.13 -11.12 -40.78
C ARG A 61 7.93 -10.07 -40.01
N SER A 62 9.21 -10.33 -39.81
CA SER A 62 10.17 -9.35 -39.30
C SER A 62 11.09 -8.88 -40.45
N PRO A 63 11.45 -7.60 -40.53
CA PRO A 63 10.96 -6.48 -39.72
C PRO A 63 9.63 -5.91 -40.25
N ILE A 64 8.92 -5.13 -39.43
CA ILE A 64 7.80 -4.26 -39.84
C ILE A 64 8.23 -2.80 -39.74
N ILE A 65 7.95 -2.02 -40.78
CA ILE A 65 8.47 -0.66 -40.97
C ILE A 65 7.33 0.29 -41.32
N TRP A 66 7.25 1.41 -40.62
CA TRP A 66 6.23 2.44 -40.84
C TRP A 66 6.76 3.86 -40.62
N ARG A 67 5.99 4.85 -41.07
CA ARG A 67 6.32 6.27 -40.99
C ARG A 67 5.33 7.01 -40.08
N GLU A 68 5.85 7.83 -39.18
CA GLU A 68 5.07 8.67 -38.27
C GLU A 68 5.33 10.17 -38.52
N LEU A 69 4.31 11.00 -38.24
CA LEU A 69 4.39 12.46 -38.34
C LEU A 69 4.52 13.06 -36.94
N LEU A 70 5.68 13.65 -36.65
CA LEU A 70 6.09 14.06 -35.30
C LEU A 70 5.20 15.16 -34.70
N ASP A 71 4.54 15.99 -35.51
CA ASP A 71 3.89 17.23 -35.04
C ASP A 71 2.35 17.22 -35.15
N ARG A 72 1.73 16.09 -35.54
CA ARG A 72 0.28 16.03 -35.83
C ARG A 72 -0.49 14.78 -35.37
N GLY A 73 0.14 13.85 -34.64
CA GLY A 73 -0.57 12.71 -34.03
C GLY A 73 -1.38 11.86 -35.02
N GLY A 74 -0.86 11.66 -36.24
CA GLY A 74 -1.54 10.87 -37.28
C GLY A 74 -1.28 9.37 -37.15
N LYS A 75 -2.24 8.53 -37.59
CA LYS A 75 -2.03 7.09 -37.75
C LYS A 75 -0.76 6.84 -38.58
N GLY A 76 0.09 5.91 -38.12
CA GLY A 76 1.30 5.54 -38.83
C GLY A 76 0.98 5.03 -40.24
N LEU A 77 1.81 5.43 -41.22
CA LEU A 77 1.72 4.90 -42.57
C LEU A 77 2.64 3.68 -42.66
N LEU A 78 2.06 2.48 -42.69
CA LEU A 78 2.78 1.25 -42.95
C LEU A 78 3.52 1.34 -44.30
N LEU A 79 4.81 1.03 -44.29
CA LEU A 79 5.61 0.89 -45.51
C LEU A 79 5.70 -0.58 -45.94
N GLY A 80 5.90 -1.49 -44.98
CA GLY A 80 6.00 -2.92 -45.25
C GLY A 80 7.11 -3.55 -44.42
N GLY A 81 7.90 -4.42 -45.05
CA GLY A 81 9.10 -5.02 -44.47
C GLY A 81 10.39 -4.49 -45.09
N VAL A 82 11.48 -5.27 -44.96
CA VAL A 82 12.83 -4.85 -45.41
C VAL A 82 12.90 -4.53 -46.91
N ASN A 83 12.17 -5.25 -47.77
CA ASN A 83 12.19 -5.03 -49.21
C ASN A 83 11.55 -3.70 -49.58
N ASP A 84 10.36 -3.42 -49.01
CA ASP A 84 9.65 -2.16 -49.21
C ASP A 84 10.48 -0.96 -48.72
N PHE A 85 11.25 -1.15 -47.63
CA PHE A 85 12.17 -0.13 -47.13
C PHE A 85 13.44 0.05 -47.98
N LEU A 86 13.98 -1.01 -48.57
CA LEU A 86 15.08 -0.93 -49.54
C LEU A 86 14.63 -0.19 -50.82
N GLU A 87 13.46 -0.52 -51.35
CA GLU A 87 12.87 0.19 -52.50
C GLU A 87 12.60 1.67 -52.17
N TYR A 88 12.07 1.95 -50.98
CA TYR A 88 11.90 3.32 -50.49
C TYR A 88 13.24 4.08 -50.43
N ALA A 89 14.29 3.48 -49.86
CA ALA A 89 15.61 4.11 -49.77
C ALA A 89 16.25 4.36 -51.15
N GLN A 90 16.12 3.40 -52.06
CA GLN A 90 16.62 3.52 -53.43
C GLN A 90 15.87 4.63 -54.20
N HIS A 91 14.54 4.66 -54.12
CA HIS A 91 13.72 5.61 -54.87
C HIS A 91 13.82 7.06 -54.33
N TYR A 92 13.87 7.24 -53.00
CA TYR A 92 13.87 8.59 -52.40
C TYR A 92 15.26 9.16 -52.15
N TYR A 93 16.28 8.32 -51.92
CA TYR A 93 17.63 8.77 -51.56
C TYR A 93 18.74 8.24 -52.49
N GLY A 94 18.41 7.40 -53.47
CA GLY A 94 19.40 6.83 -54.40
C GLY A 94 20.36 5.82 -53.75
N VAL A 95 20.02 5.30 -52.57
CA VAL A 95 20.88 4.40 -51.78
C VAL A 95 20.48 2.95 -52.04
N THR A 96 21.46 2.13 -52.43
CA THR A 96 21.29 0.67 -52.57
C THR A 96 22.34 -0.02 -51.70
N LEU A 97 21.91 -0.98 -50.86
CA LEU A 97 22.77 -1.61 -49.86
C LEU A 97 22.99 -3.11 -50.14
N MET A 98 24.23 -3.45 -50.47
CA MET A 98 24.69 -4.79 -50.83
C MET A 98 25.37 -5.46 -49.63
N THR A 99 24.58 -5.86 -48.64
CA THR A 99 25.03 -6.71 -47.51
C THR A 99 25.09 -8.18 -47.92
N LEU A 100 26.15 -8.89 -47.52
CA LEU A 100 26.26 -10.34 -47.71
C LEU A 100 25.41 -11.10 -46.68
N SER A 101 24.96 -12.31 -47.05
CA SER A 101 24.09 -13.12 -46.17
C SER A 101 24.75 -13.48 -44.84
N ASP A 102 26.07 -13.71 -44.85
CA ASP A 102 26.81 -14.12 -43.65
C ASP A 102 27.02 -12.96 -42.68
N GLU A 103 27.25 -11.75 -43.20
CA GLU A 103 27.32 -10.51 -42.42
C GLU A 103 25.98 -10.21 -41.74
N MET A 104 24.87 -10.39 -42.46
CA MET A 104 23.51 -10.20 -41.91
C MET A 104 23.18 -11.20 -40.78
N LEU A 105 23.71 -12.42 -40.85
CA LEU A 105 23.56 -13.42 -39.78
C LEU A 105 24.42 -13.06 -38.56
N ALA A 106 25.66 -12.63 -38.76
CA ALA A 106 26.53 -12.19 -37.66
C ALA A 106 25.93 -11.01 -36.88
N ILE A 107 25.43 -9.98 -37.58
CA ILE A 107 24.80 -8.81 -36.94
C ILE A 107 23.50 -9.21 -36.22
N ALA A 108 22.71 -10.15 -36.76
CA ALA A 108 21.50 -10.63 -36.09
C ALA A 108 21.78 -11.42 -34.80
N GLU A 109 22.90 -12.14 -34.75
CA GLU A 109 23.36 -12.84 -33.54
C GLU A 109 23.87 -11.83 -32.50
N GLU A 110 24.68 -10.84 -32.91
CA GLU A 110 25.16 -9.75 -32.05
C GLU A 110 24.01 -8.93 -31.48
N ASN A 111 23.01 -8.59 -32.30
CA ASN A 111 21.78 -7.92 -31.88
C ASN A 111 20.97 -8.73 -30.86
N LEU A 112 20.87 -10.05 -31.03
CA LEU A 112 20.20 -10.93 -30.08
C LEU A 112 20.96 -10.94 -28.74
N GLN A 113 22.28 -11.12 -28.78
CA GLN A 113 23.12 -11.17 -27.60
C GLN A 113 23.06 -9.85 -26.81
N ALA A 114 23.19 -8.70 -27.49
CA ALA A 114 23.06 -7.38 -26.87
C ALA A 114 21.65 -7.14 -26.29
N HIS A 115 20.58 -7.62 -26.94
CA HIS A 115 19.23 -7.49 -26.40
C HIS A 115 19.02 -8.35 -25.13
N ILE A 116 19.57 -9.57 -25.10
CA ILE A 116 19.56 -10.44 -23.92
C ILE A 116 20.38 -9.83 -22.78
N GLU A 117 21.55 -9.25 -23.07
CA GLU A 117 22.38 -8.57 -22.08
C GLU A 117 21.66 -7.35 -21.49
N ILE A 118 20.98 -6.53 -22.31
CA ILE A 118 20.16 -5.40 -21.83
C ILE A 118 18.96 -5.87 -21.01
N GLU A 119 18.20 -6.88 -21.45
CA GLU A 119 17.09 -7.43 -20.65
C GLU A 119 17.60 -7.95 -19.28
N LYS A 120 18.76 -8.59 -19.26
CA LYS A 120 19.41 -9.10 -18.05
C LYS A 120 19.95 -7.99 -17.14
N GLU A 121 20.59 -6.95 -17.68
CA GLU A 121 21.02 -5.78 -16.90
C GLU A 121 19.81 -5.03 -16.31
N GLU A 122 18.72 -4.89 -17.06
CA GLU A 122 17.47 -4.32 -16.54
C GLU A 122 16.87 -5.18 -15.42
N GLU A 123 16.86 -6.51 -15.55
CA GLU A 123 16.41 -7.42 -14.48
C GLU A 123 17.32 -7.37 -13.26
N GLU A 124 18.64 -7.30 -13.44
CA GLU A 124 19.60 -7.15 -12.36
C GLU A 124 19.39 -5.82 -11.62
N ILE A 125 19.24 -4.70 -12.33
CA ILE A 125 18.90 -3.38 -11.75
C ILE A 125 17.55 -3.44 -11.01
N LYS A 126 16.52 -4.04 -11.60
CA LYS A 126 15.21 -4.24 -10.93
C LYS A 126 15.35 -5.08 -9.65
N SER A 127 16.24 -6.07 -9.62
CA SER A 127 16.46 -6.95 -8.46
C SER A 127 17.24 -6.30 -7.31
N LEU A 128 18.07 -5.30 -7.62
CA LEU A 128 18.83 -4.52 -6.63
C LEU A 128 17.91 -3.53 -5.88
N ILE A 129 16.86 -3.04 -6.54
CA ILE A 129 15.85 -2.17 -5.96
C ILE A 129 14.90 -3.04 -5.12
N LYS A 130 14.82 -2.78 -3.82
CA LYS A 130 13.93 -3.48 -2.88
C LYS A 130 12.91 -2.49 -2.32
N PRO A 131 11.81 -2.19 -3.05
CA PRO A 131 10.81 -1.26 -2.57
C PRO A 131 10.06 -1.86 -1.38
N LEU A 132 9.54 -0.99 -0.51
CA LEU A 132 8.72 -1.39 0.62
C LEU A 132 7.38 -1.94 0.12
N GLN A 133 7.04 -3.18 0.46
CA GLN A 133 5.82 -3.85 0.02
C GLN A 133 4.67 -3.52 0.98
N ILE A 134 3.73 -2.69 0.52
CA ILE A 134 2.58 -2.21 1.29
C ILE A 134 1.32 -2.86 0.77
N TRP A 135 0.62 -3.61 1.63
CA TRP A 135 -0.68 -4.20 1.32
C TRP A 135 -1.80 -3.38 1.96
N ILE A 136 -2.88 -3.12 1.22
CA ILE A 136 -4.07 -2.43 1.70
C ILE A 136 -5.29 -3.31 1.41
N THR A 137 -6.02 -3.74 2.44
CA THR A 137 -7.26 -4.53 2.30
C THR A 137 -8.48 -3.63 2.16
N SER A 138 -9.60 -4.17 1.64
CA SER A 138 -10.82 -3.42 1.32
C SER A 138 -10.50 -2.13 0.55
N ALA A 139 -9.58 -2.20 -0.42
CA ALA A 139 -9.00 -1.03 -1.06
C ALA A 139 -10.00 -0.19 -1.89
N SER A 140 -11.21 -0.68 -2.15
CA SER A 140 -12.30 0.10 -2.74
C SER A 140 -12.87 1.19 -1.81
N VAL A 141 -12.57 1.17 -0.50
CA VAL A 141 -13.11 2.19 0.42
C VAL A 141 -12.57 3.60 0.08
N PRO A 142 -13.40 4.66 0.15
CA PRO A 142 -12.97 6.03 -0.20
C PRO A 142 -11.76 6.59 0.58
N ILE A 143 -11.43 5.98 1.72
CA ILE A 143 -10.24 6.33 2.52
C ILE A 143 -8.94 5.88 1.80
N CYS A 144 -8.95 4.76 1.08
CA CYS A 144 -7.79 4.25 0.35
C CYS A 144 -7.33 5.25 -0.73
N TYR A 145 -8.27 5.82 -1.47
CA TYR A 145 -8.03 6.84 -2.49
C TYR A 145 -7.29 8.08 -1.93
N GLN A 146 -7.62 8.50 -0.70
CA GLN A 146 -6.92 9.60 -0.03
C GLN A 146 -5.58 9.19 0.59
N LEU A 147 -5.41 7.90 0.90
CA LEU A 147 -4.22 7.35 1.55
C LEU A 147 -3.08 7.14 0.55
N ILE A 148 -3.36 6.67 -0.67
CA ILE A 148 -2.32 6.37 -1.69
C ILE A 148 -1.40 7.59 -1.95
N PRO A 149 -1.90 8.82 -2.22
CA PRO A 149 -1.05 10.00 -2.37
C PRO A 149 -0.21 10.33 -1.13
N LEU A 150 -0.74 10.10 0.08
CA LEU A 150 -0.03 10.36 1.34
C LEU A 150 1.08 9.35 1.63
N LEU A 151 0.98 8.11 1.10
CA LEU A 151 2.05 7.13 1.17
C LEU A 151 3.12 7.40 0.09
N ALA A 152 2.68 7.73 -1.12
CA ALA A 152 3.55 7.89 -2.30
C ALA A 152 4.31 9.23 -2.37
N ASN A 153 3.92 10.24 -1.60
CA ASN A 153 4.60 11.55 -1.56
C ASN A 153 5.93 11.55 -0.78
N GLY A 154 6.30 10.46 -0.10
CA GLY A 154 7.54 10.33 0.67
C GLY A 154 7.52 10.93 2.08
N GLU A 155 6.44 11.58 2.52
CA GLU A 155 6.33 12.11 3.89
C GLU A 155 6.25 11.02 4.96
N VAL A 156 5.77 9.84 4.59
CA VAL A 156 5.56 8.71 5.50
C VAL A 156 6.80 7.84 5.64
N PHE A 157 7.39 7.36 4.54
CA PHE A 157 8.54 6.45 4.57
C PHE A 157 9.89 7.12 4.30
N GLY A 158 9.90 8.44 4.04
CA GLY A 158 11.08 9.22 3.70
C GLY A 158 11.26 9.40 2.19
N MET A 159 11.95 10.49 1.81
CA MET A 159 12.12 10.95 0.42
C MET A 159 13.05 10.07 -0.45
N THR A 160 13.53 8.95 0.09
CA THR A 160 14.45 8.00 -0.58
C THR A 160 13.91 6.58 -0.61
N THR A 161 12.74 6.33 -0.01
CA THR A 161 12.19 4.98 0.14
C THR A 161 11.18 4.73 -0.97
N GLU A 162 11.56 3.94 -1.97
CA GLU A 162 10.62 3.46 -2.99
C GLU A 162 9.62 2.48 -2.37
N ILE A 163 8.37 2.53 -2.83
CA ILE A 163 7.26 1.71 -2.34
C ILE A 163 6.54 0.99 -3.49
N SER A 164 6.03 -0.20 -3.19
CA SER A 164 5.09 -0.95 -4.05
C SER A 164 3.80 -1.15 -3.28
N ILE A 165 2.66 -0.78 -3.90
CA ILE A 165 1.34 -0.85 -3.26
C ILE A 165 0.53 -2.00 -3.87
N HIS A 166 -0.03 -2.84 -3.01
CA HIS A 166 -0.90 -3.96 -3.37
C HIS A 166 -2.29 -3.70 -2.79
N LEU A 167 -3.27 -3.52 -3.67
CA LEU A 167 -4.67 -3.27 -3.33
C LEU A 167 -5.43 -4.59 -3.35
N LEU A 168 -5.93 -5.03 -2.20
CA LEU A 168 -6.73 -6.25 -2.04
C LEU A 168 -8.20 -5.88 -1.82
N ASP A 169 -9.09 -6.44 -2.62
CA ASP A 169 -10.55 -6.39 -2.39
C ASP A 169 -11.22 -7.60 -3.05
N THR A 170 -12.54 -7.74 -2.90
CA THR A 170 -13.32 -8.80 -3.55
C THR A 170 -13.47 -8.55 -5.05
N ASP A 171 -13.69 -9.62 -5.83
CA ASP A 171 -13.82 -9.54 -7.30
C ASP A 171 -14.95 -8.61 -7.78
N GLN A 172 -15.95 -8.35 -6.93
CA GLN A 172 -17.04 -7.39 -7.19
C GLN A 172 -16.52 -5.94 -7.37
N PHE A 173 -15.40 -5.58 -6.74
CA PHE A 173 -14.81 -4.24 -6.82
C PHE A 173 -13.62 -4.17 -7.78
N LYS A 174 -13.39 -5.21 -8.60
CA LYS A 174 -12.25 -5.25 -9.53
C LYS A 174 -12.18 -4.07 -10.49
N GLU A 175 -13.33 -3.60 -11.00
CA GLU A 175 -13.40 -2.40 -11.85
C GLU A 175 -12.99 -1.12 -11.08
N VAL A 176 -13.36 -1.02 -9.80
CA VAL A 176 -12.99 0.09 -8.91
C VAL A 176 -11.49 0.06 -8.61
N LEU A 177 -10.93 -1.12 -8.30
CA LEU A 177 -9.49 -1.28 -8.09
C LEU A 177 -8.68 -0.91 -9.33
N CYS A 178 -9.11 -1.35 -10.51
CA CYS A 178 -8.49 -0.98 -11.78
C CYS A 178 -8.49 0.54 -12.00
N GLY A 179 -9.61 1.22 -11.69
CA GLY A 179 -9.68 2.68 -11.70
C GLY A 179 -8.67 3.34 -10.74
N ILE A 180 -8.59 2.87 -9.50
CA ILE A 180 -7.64 3.38 -8.49
C ILE A 180 -6.19 3.16 -8.93
N VAL A 181 -5.88 2.00 -9.52
CA VAL A 181 -4.56 1.68 -10.11
C VAL A 181 -4.21 2.68 -11.21
N MET A 182 -5.08 2.85 -12.22
CA MET A 182 -4.87 3.78 -13.33
C MET A 182 -4.67 5.22 -12.83
N GLU A 183 -5.52 5.70 -11.92
CA GLU A 183 -5.40 7.05 -11.35
C GLU A 183 -4.11 7.23 -10.55
N ALA A 184 -3.64 6.21 -9.81
CA ALA A 184 -2.40 6.27 -9.06
C ALA A 184 -1.15 6.25 -9.96
N GLU A 185 -1.21 5.55 -11.10
CA GLU A 185 -0.17 5.58 -12.14
C GLU A 185 -0.12 6.95 -12.84
N ASP A 186 -1.28 7.52 -13.21
CA ASP A 186 -1.40 8.84 -13.85
C ASP A 186 -0.87 9.99 -12.97
N MET A 187 -0.87 9.83 -11.63
CA MET A 187 -0.29 10.79 -10.69
C MET A 187 1.25 10.83 -10.72
N ALA A 188 1.90 9.85 -11.36
CA ALA A 188 3.35 9.80 -11.61
C ALA A 188 4.23 10.06 -10.37
N PHE A 189 3.87 9.50 -9.21
CA PHE A 189 4.63 9.67 -7.97
C PHE A 189 6.05 9.06 -8.08
N PRO A 190 7.12 9.82 -7.80
CA PRO A 190 8.49 9.37 -8.04
C PRO A 190 8.96 8.21 -7.13
N LEU A 191 8.28 8.01 -5.99
CA LEU A 191 8.59 6.93 -5.05
C LEU A 191 7.66 5.71 -5.21
N LEU A 192 6.57 5.83 -5.99
CA LEU A 192 5.67 4.71 -6.27
C LEU A 192 6.25 3.89 -7.42
N ARG A 193 6.89 2.77 -7.09
CA ARG A 193 7.54 1.90 -8.08
C ARG A 193 6.54 1.07 -8.89
N SER A 194 5.46 0.65 -8.23
CA SER A 194 4.36 -0.10 -8.82
C SER A 194 3.13 -0.03 -7.91
N ILE A 195 1.95 -0.08 -8.52
CA ILE A 195 0.70 -0.37 -7.84
C ILE A 195 0.02 -1.56 -8.54
N SER A 196 -0.69 -2.42 -7.81
CA SER A 196 -1.32 -3.62 -8.38
C SER A 196 -2.58 -4.01 -7.63
N GLU A 197 -3.58 -4.48 -8.36
CA GLU A 197 -4.84 -4.99 -7.84
C GLU A 197 -4.82 -6.52 -7.66
N HIS A 198 -5.44 -6.98 -6.57
CA HIS A 198 -5.53 -8.38 -6.19
C HIS A 198 -6.97 -8.70 -5.77
N THR A 199 -7.56 -9.75 -6.35
CA THR A 199 -8.87 -10.27 -5.92
C THR A 199 -8.80 -11.70 -5.35
N GLU A 200 -7.63 -12.34 -5.44
CA GLU A 200 -7.36 -13.69 -4.92
C GLU A 200 -6.74 -13.61 -3.52
N ILE A 201 -7.51 -13.97 -2.49
CA ILE A 201 -7.07 -13.92 -1.09
C ILE A 201 -5.89 -14.86 -0.79
N ASP A 202 -5.76 -16.00 -1.49
CA ASP A 202 -4.67 -16.97 -1.30
C ASP A 202 -3.27 -16.41 -1.61
N LYS A 203 -3.21 -15.36 -2.45
CA LYS A 203 -1.99 -14.64 -2.85
C LYS A 203 -1.77 -13.35 -2.04
N ALA A 204 -2.61 -13.06 -1.05
CA ALA A 204 -2.50 -11.85 -0.25
C ALA A 204 -1.21 -11.83 0.60
N PHE A 205 -0.72 -10.61 0.88
CA PHE A 205 0.39 -10.33 1.81
C PHE A 205 1.75 -10.94 1.45
N ILE A 206 1.95 -11.39 0.21
CA ILE A 206 3.25 -11.89 -0.27
C ILE A 206 4.34 -10.82 -0.07
N GLN A 207 5.39 -11.19 0.67
CA GLN A 207 6.55 -10.35 1.02
C GLN A 207 6.21 -9.02 1.70
N ALA A 208 5.02 -8.87 2.30
CA ALA A 208 4.57 -7.63 2.92
C ALA A 208 5.53 -7.14 4.02
N ASP A 209 5.91 -5.86 3.95
CA ASP A 209 6.58 -5.11 5.03
C ASP A 209 5.55 -4.35 5.88
N VAL A 210 4.48 -3.86 5.24
CA VAL A 210 3.38 -3.13 5.90
C VAL A 210 2.05 -3.68 5.41
N VAL A 211 1.12 -3.92 6.34
CA VAL A 211 -0.26 -4.30 6.05
C VAL A 211 -1.20 -3.28 6.68
N ILE A 212 -2.05 -2.66 5.87
CA ILE A 212 -3.05 -1.68 6.30
C ILE A 212 -4.43 -2.31 6.12
N VAL A 213 -5.08 -2.64 7.23
CA VAL A 213 -6.39 -3.27 7.25
C VAL A 213 -7.47 -2.19 7.28
N LEU A 214 -8.27 -2.05 6.22
CA LEU A 214 -9.35 -1.06 6.13
C LEU A 214 -10.77 -1.66 6.18
N ASP A 215 -10.90 -2.98 6.32
CA ASP A 215 -12.18 -3.70 6.25
C ASP A 215 -13.18 -3.19 7.28
N ASP A 216 -14.37 -2.83 6.81
CA ASP A 216 -15.44 -2.29 7.64
C ASP A 216 -16.73 -3.09 7.46
N VAL A 217 -17.37 -3.39 8.59
CA VAL A 217 -18.65 -4.11 8.60
C VAL A 217 -19.80 -3.11 8.72
N LEU A 218 -20.76 -3.21 7.79
CA LEU A 218 -21.95 -2.36 7.77
C LEU A 218 -22.95 -2.79 8.85
N LEU A 219 -22.82 -2.17 10.02
CA LEU A 219 -23.70 -2.40 11.17
C LEU A 219 -25.17 -2.10 10.83
N ASN A 220 -26.02 -3.12 10.90
CA ASN A 220 -27.47 -3.01 10.85
C ASN A 220 -28.09 -3.74 12.05
N CYS A 221 -28.04 -3.07 13.21
CA CYS A 221 -28.49 -3.60 14.49
C CYS A 221 -30.02 -3.82 14.59
N GLU A 222 -30.80 -3.42 13.58
CA GLU A 222 -32.23 -3.79 13.48
C GLU A 222 -32.43 -5.22 12.96
N VAL A 223 -31.44 -5.77 12.23
CA VAL A 223 -31.54 -7.07 11.55
C VAL A 223 -30.70 -8.15 12.25
N GLN A 224 -29.52 -7.80 12.76
CA GLN A 224 -28.63 -8.72 13.48
C GLN A 224 -28.11 -8.10 14.78
N PRO A 225 -27.91 -8.89 15.85
CA PRO A 225 -27.29 -8.42 17.08
C PRO A 225 -25.81 -8.08 16.86
N LEU A 226 -25.22 -7.26 17.75
CA LEU A 226 -23.83 -6.78 17.61
C LEU A 226 -22.82 -7.94 17.55
N GLU A 227 -23.10 -9.01 18.27
CA GLU A 227 -22.32 -10.24 18.39
C GLU A 227 -22.25 -11.05 17.09
N TYR A 228 -23.17 -10.83 16.15
CA TYR A 228 -23.06 -11.38 14.80
C TYR A 228 -21.87 -10.74 14.07
N TYR A 229 -21.81 -9.40 14.04
CA TYR A 229 -20.76 -8.64 13.38
C TYR A 229 -19.39 -8.85 14.02
N VAL A 230 -19.33 -8.99 15.35
CA VAL A 230 -18.09 -9.34 16.07
C VAL A 230 -17.53 -10.71 15.62
N ARG A 231 -18.39 -11.69 15.36
CA ARG A 231 -17.97 -13.00 14.83
C ARG A 231 -17.51 -12.92 13.38
N GLU A 232 -18.23 -12.17 12.55
CA GLU A 232 -17.86 -11.90 11.15
C GLU A 232 -16.47 -11.26 11.04
N VAL A 233 -16.20 -10.22 11.85
CA VAL A 233 -14.85 -9.62 11.98
C VAL A 233 -13.81 -10.63 12.42
N SER A 234 -14.14 -11.47 13.42
CA SER A 234 -13.21 -12.50 13.93
C SER A 234 -12.81 -13.51 12.86
N GLU A 235 -13.77 -13.95 12.03
CA GLU A 235 -13.55 -14.92 10.97
C GLU A 235 -12.69 -14.34 9.83
N ILE A 236 -12.90 -13.06 9.47
CA ILE A 236 -12.02 -12.34 8.52
C ILE A 236 -10.59 -12.23 9.09
N CYS A 237 -10.45 -11.83 10.37
CA CYS A 237 -9.14 -11.69 11.00
C CYS A 237 -8.39 -13.01 11.12
N GLN A 238 -9.09 -14.13 11.33
CA GLN A 238 -8.49 -15.46 11.36
C GLN A 238 -7.84 -15.82 10.02
N VAL A 239 -8.50 -15.51 8.91
CA VAL A 239 -7.96 -15.75 7.56
C VAL A 239 -6.76 -14.83 7.29
N TYR A 240 -6.86 -13.53 7.59
CA TYR A 240 -5.76 -12.59 7.38
C TYR A 240 -4.54 -12.90 8.24
N ALA A 241 -4.70 -13.22 9.53
CA ALA A 241 -3.59 -13.56 10.41
C ALA A 241 -2.79 -14.75 9.87
N HIS A 242 -3.47 -15.83 9.46
CA HIS A 242 -2.82 -17.01 8.90
C HIS A 242 -2.06 -16.72 7.58
N LEU A 243 -2.63 -15.86 6.72
CA LEU A 243 -1.97 -15.45 5.48
C LEU A 243 -0.77 -14.54 5.73
N ILE A 244 -0.86 -13.62 6.69
CA ILE A 244 0.26 -12.76 7.09
C ILE A 244 1.42 -13.61 7.64
N GLU A 245 1.15 -14.56 8.56
CA GLU A 245 2.19 -15.47 9.07
C GLU A 245 2.86 -16.30 7.98
N LYS A 246 2.10 -16.72 6.96
CA LYS A 246 2.59 -17.57 5.88
C LYS A 246 3.37 -16.80 4.79
N ASN A 247 2.91 -15.59 4.44
CA ASN A 247 3.31 -14.90 3.22
C ASN A 247 4.14 -13.62 3.49
N ALA A 248 4.00 -12.97 4.65
CA ALA A 248 4.66 -11.70 4.96
C ALA A 248 6.08 -11.88 5.52
N LYS A 249 6.80 -10.76 5.72
CA LYS A 249 8.13 -10.75 6.35
C LYS A 249 8.02 -10.84 7.88
N SER A 250 9.06 -11.35 8.54
CA SER A 250 9.09 -11.52 10.01
C SER A 250 9.00 -10.23 10.83
N GLU A 251 9.29 -9.08 10.22
CA GLU A 251 9.19 -7.74 10.82
C GLU A 251 8.00 -6.93 10.25
N VAL A 252 6.99 -7.61 9.69
CA VAL A 252 5.80 -6.95 9.12
C VAL A 252 5.09 -6.08 10.15
N ARG A 253 4.78 -4.83 9.76
CA ARG A 253 4.02 -3.87 10.57
C ARG A 253 2.56 -3.89 10.13
N VAL A 254 1.66 -4.25 11.03
CA VAL A 254 0.22 -4.34 10.76
C VAL A 254 -0.49 -3.16 11.40
N ILE A 255 -1.29 -2.45 10.59
CA ILE A 255 -2.10 -1.32 11.03
C ILE A 255 -3.57 -1.67 10.82
N SER A 256 -4.30 -1.80 11.93
CA SER A 256 -5.76 -1.87 11.88
C SER A 256 -6.37 -0.48 11.83
N SER A 257 -7.24 -0.27 10.86
CA SER A 257 -7.98 0.97 10.62
C SER A 257 -9.37 0.63 10.04
N GLY A 258 -10.16 1.66 9.73
CA GLY A 258 -11.59 1.54 9.44
C GLY A 258 -12.48 2.18 10.51
N LYS A 259 -13.78 2.24 10.25
CA LYS A 259 -14.83 2.84 11.08
C LYS A 259 -15.28 1.93 12.23
N THR A 260 -15.16 0.62 12.05
CA THR A 260 -15.72 -0.39 12.97
C THR A 260 -14.65 -1.35 13.48
N PHE A 261 -14.80 -1.78 14.74
CA PHE A 261 -14.05 -2.89 15.37
C PHE A 261 -12.52 -2.86 15.22
N VAL A 262 -11.89 -1.69 15.15
CA VAL A 262 -10.44 -1.57 14.91
C VAL A 262 -9.58 -2.19 16.02
N ASN A 263 -9.97 -1.99 17.29
CA ASN A 263 -9.30 -2.64 18.41
C ASN A 263 -9.48 -4.17 18.35
N LEU A 264 -10.70 -4.66 18.07
CA LEU A 264 -10.98 -6.09 17.93
C LEU A 264 -10.18 -6.72 16.79
N LYS A 265 -10.14 -6.10 15.60
CA LYS A 265 -9.33 -6.55 14.46
C LYS A 265 -7.86 -6.72 14.86
N ALA A 266 -7.28 -5.72 15.52
CA ALA A 266 -5.91 -5.80 16.03
C ALA A 266 -5.73 -6.93 17.08
N MET A 267 -6.66 -7.08 18.04
CA MET A 267 -6.64 -8.19 19.01
C MET A 267 -6.67 -9.56 18.33
N MET A 268 -7.58 -9.76 17.37
CA MET A 268 -7.78 -11.05 16.70
C MET A 268 -6.60 -11.38 15.79
N MET A 269 -6.00 -10.40 15.10
CA MET A 269 -4.79 -10.63 14.30
C MET A 269 -3.61 -11.13 15.14
N MET A 270 -3.36 -10.55 16.32
CA MET A 270 -2.33 -11.04 17.25
C MET A 270 -2.70 -12.39 17.87
N THR A 271 -3.98 -12.65 18.13
CA THR A 271 -4.44 -13.89 18.78
C THR A 271 -4.38 -15.09 17.83
N TYR A 272 -4.70 -14.89 16.55
CA TYR A 272 -4.67 -15.94 15.53
C TYR A 272 -3.31 -16.06 14.82
N GLY A 273 -2.47 -15.02 14.87
CA GLY A 273 -1.14 -15.01 14.25
C GLY A 273 -0.02 -14.88 15.28
N PRO A 274 0.31 -15.93 16.06
CA PRO A 274 1.29 -15.87 17.16
C PRO A 274 2.73 -15.51 16.74
N SER A 275 3.08 -15.64 15.45
CA SER A 275 4.38 -15.21 14.92
C SER A 275 4.44 -13.69 14.68
N ILE A 276 3.30 -13.01 14.63
CA ILE A 276 3.22 -11.55 14.48
C ILE A 276 3.48 -10.92 15.85
N LYS A 277 4.62 -10.23 16.00
CA LYS A 277 4.97 -9.59 17.28
C LYS A 277 3.91 -8.55 17.68
N PRO A 278 3.39 -8.54 18.92
CA PRO A 278 2.40 -7.56 19.35
C PRO A 278 2.84 -6.09 19.21
N GLU A 279 4.14 -5.82 19.39
CA GLU A 279 4.74 -4.50 19.18
C GLU A 279 4.60 -3.98 17.74
N ASN A 280 4.44 -4.89 16.77
CA ASN A 280 4.27 -4.61 15.35
C ASN A 280 2.79 -4.51 14.91
N VAL A 281 1.82 -4.56 15.83
CA VAL A 281 0.39 -4.39 15.52
C VAL A 281 -0.18 -3.15 16.20
N ILE A 282 -0.69 -2.20 15.41
CA ILE A 282 -1.27 -0.94 15.90
C ILE A 282 -2.69 -0.73 15.38
N ALA A 283 -3.59 -0.31 16.27
CA ALA A 283 -4.93 0.19 15.95
C ALA A 283 -4.96 1.72 15.88
N VAL A 284 -5.57 2.32 14.85
CA VAL A 284 -5.50 3.78 14.62
C VAL A 284 -6.67 4.53 15.30
N ALA A 285 -6.31 5.44 16.21
CA ALA A 285 -7.26 6.26 17.00
C ALA A 285 -7.15 7.79 16.75
N THR A 286 -6.15 8.25 15.97
CA THR A 286 -5.56 9.61 15.98
C THR A 286 -6.42 10.75 15.37
N SER A 287 -7.74 10.60 15.37
CA SER A 287 -8.66 11.27 14.44
C SER A 287 -9.84 11.94 15.13
N LEU A 288 -10.44 11.28 16.14
CA LEU A 288 -11.16 12.00 17.18
C LEU A 288 -10.21 12.96 17.90
N GLU A 289 -8.93 12.62 18.04
CA GLU A 289 -7.89 13.55 18.49
C GLU A 289 -7.85 14.81 17.60
N SER A 290 -7.83 14.63 16.27
CA SER A 290 -7.86 15.76 15.32
C SER A 290 -9.17 16.56 15.39
N ALA A 291 -10.32 15.90 15.50
CA ALA A 291 -11.64 16.55 15.63
C ALA A 291 -11.83 17.26 16.98
N ALA A 292 -11.26 16.69 18.06
CA ALA A 292 -11.24 17.26 19.40
C ALA A 292 -10.30 18.47 19.45
N LYS A 293 -9.07 18.37 18.91
CA LYS A 293 -8.15 19.51 18.71
C LYS A 293 -8.86 20.64 17.95
N ALA A 294 -9.51 20.35 16.83
CA ALA A 294 -10.28 21.35 16.06
C ALA A 294 -11.50 21.93 16.80
N THR A 295 -12.10 21.19 17.72
CA THR A 295 -13.25 21.66 18.52
C THR A 295 -12.81 22.49 19.73
N LEU A 296 -11.73 22.09 20.40
CA LEU A 296 -11.06 22.86 21.44
C LEU A 296 -10.51 24.17 20.87
N ALA A 297 -9.80 24.13 19.75
CA ALA A 297 -9.26 25.31 19.06
C ALA A 297 -10.34 26.36 18.74
N ARG A 298 -11.50 25.92 18.23
CA ARG A 298 -12.67 26.79 18.00
C ARG A 298 -13.23 27.39 19.29
N LYS A 299 -13.36 26.59 20.37
CA LYS A 299 -13.84 27.08 21.68
C LYS A 299 -12.86 28.04 22.36
N LEU A 300 -11.56 27.82 22.18
CA LEU A 300 -10.47 28.61 22.76
C LEU A 300 -10.03 29.79 21.86
N ASN A 301 -10.67 29.95 20.69
CA ASN A 301 -10.36 30.97 19.68
C ASN A 301 -8.86 31.02 19.29
N MET A 302 -8.27 29.86 19.04
CA MET A 302 -6.86 29.71 18.65
C MET A 302 -6.68 28.78 17.44
N ASN A 303 -5.48 28.75 16.87
CA ASN A 303 -5.13 27.81 15.81
C ASN A 303 -5.06 26.37 16.38
N ALA A 304 -5.60 25.38 15.66
CA ALA A 304 -5.55 23.97 16.04
C ALA A 304 -4.11 23.43 16.23
N ALA A 305 -3.13 23.98 15.51
CA ALA A 305 -1.71 23.65 15.71
C ALA A 305 -1.16 24.05 17.10
N GLY A 306 -1.86 24.93 17.82
CA GLY A 306 -1.55 25.30 19.21
C GLY A 306 -2.15 24.35 20.26
N VAL A 307 -3.03 23.42 19.87
CA VAL A 307 -3.68 22.47 20.78
C VAL A 307 -2.94 21.14 20.76
N LYS A 308 -2.10 20.92 21.76
CA LYS A 308 -1.30 19.69 21.95
C LYS A 308 -1.91 18.76 23.00
N ASP A 309 -1.39 17.53 23.03
CA ASP A 309 -1.61 16.54 24.11
C ASP A 309 -3.09 16.21 24.38
N VAL A 310 -3.88 16.17 23.31
CA VAL A 310 -5.29 15.75 23.33
C VAL A 310 -5.35 14.23 23.17
N ILE A 311 -5.41 13.53 24.29
CA ILE A 311 -5.56 12.07 24.32
C ILE A 311 -7.01 11.71 24.01
N VAL A 312 -7.23 10.81 23.05
CA VAL A 312 -8.56 10.29 22.73
C VAL A 312 -8.61 8.78 22.65
N TRP A 313 -9.57 8.25 23.39
CA TRP A 313 -9.97 6.85 23.41
C TRP A 313 -11.05 6.62 22.31
N GLY A 314 -10.69 6.46 21.02
CA GLY A 314 -11.63 6.19 19.88
C GLY A 314 -11.16 6.60 18.44
N MET A 315 -11.95 6.43 17.36
CA MET A 315 -11.57 6.47 15.89
C MET A 315 -12.47 7.41 15.01
N LEU A 316 -12.28 7.77 13.72
CA LEU A 316 -11.38 7.42 12.58
C LEU A 316 -11.14 8.65 11.64
N HIS A 317 -9.97 8.79 10.96
CA HIS A 317 -9.71 9.63 9.75
C HIS A 317 -8.48 9.11 8.94
N ALA A 318 -8.40 9.34 7.63
CA ALA A 318 -7.31 8.86 6.75
C ALA A 318 -5.90 9.39 7.13
N HIS A 319 -5.79 10.68 7.44
CA HIS A 319 -4.52 11.33 7.86
C HIS A 319 -3.90 10.65 9.11
N ALA A 320 -4.72 10.02 9.96
CA ALA A 320 -4.24 9.32 11.15
C ALA A 320 -3.36 8.11 10.80
N VAL A 321 -3.71 7.33 9.76
CA VAL A 321 -2.91 6.18 9.28
C VAL A 321 -1.52 6.64 8.82
N ALA A 322 -1.48 7.67 7.97
CA ALA A 322 -0.23 8.26 7.48
C ALA A 322 0.61 8.87 8.63
N THR A 323 -0.03 9.52 9.60
CA THR A 323 0.65 10.09 10.77
C THR A 323 1.29 9.01 11.64
N VAL A 324 0.54 7.94 11.95
CA VAL A 324 1.04 6.80 12.74
C VAL A 324 2.22 6.14 12.03
N LEU A 325 2.11 5.83 10.72
CA LEU A 325 3.23 5.29 9.95
C LEU A 325 4.44 6.23 9.98
N ARG A 326 4.24 7.52 9.72
CA ARG A 326 5.32 8.51 9.73
C ARG A 326 6.03 8.55 11.08
N TYR A 327 5.29 8.58 12.19
CA TYR A 327 5.90 8.57 13.52
C TYR A 327 6.57 7.23 13.83
N TRP A 328 6.05 6.13 13.29
CA TRP A 328 6.66 4.81 13.45
C TRP A 328 7.94 4.60 12.63
N TYR A 329 8.18 5.38 11.57
CA TYR A 329 9.43 5.36 10.81
C TYR A 329 10.42 6.46 11.23
N HIS A 330 9.95 7.65 11.59
CA HIS A 330 10.80 8.83 11.85
C HIS A 330 10.81 9.31 13.32
N GLY A 331 9.98 8.71 14.18
CA GLY A 331 9.69 9.21 15.53
C GLY A 331 8.61 10.28 15.55
N SER A 332 7.97 10.46 16.71
CA SER A 332 7.07 11.59 16.96
C SER A 332 7.87 12.82 17.40
N PRO A 333 7.35 14.06 17.21
CA PRO A 333 8.06 15.26 17.63
C PRO A 333 8.42 15.26 19.13
N PRO A 334 9.55 15.90 19.54
CA PRO A 334 9.99 15.87 20.94
C PRO A 334 8.93 16.41 21.91
N GLY A 335 8.57 15.56 22.88
CA GLY A 335 7.55 15.86 23.90
C GLY A 335 6.11 15.64 23.46
N GLU A 336 5.83 15.38 22.17
CA GLU A 336 4.47 15.14 21.68
C GLU A 336 3.95 13.75 22.11
N ILE A 337 2.70 13.70 22.54
CA ILE A 337 1.96 12.47 22.90
C ILE A 337 0.83 12.28 21.89
N VAL A 338 0.67 11.06 21.39
CA VAL A 338 -0.38 10.67 20.42
C VAL A 338 -1.22 9.50 20.92
N SER A 339 -2.46 9.42 20.44
CA SER A 339 -3.38 8.33 20.79
C SER A 339 -3.23 7.14 19.83
N VAL A 340 -2.80 5.99 20.35
CA VAL A 340 -2.43 4.80 19.56
C VAL A 340 -3.01 3.54 20.19
N GLY A 341 -3.77 2.76 19.43
CA GLY A 341 -4.29 1.46 19.86
C GLY A 341 -3.18 0.42 19.93
N VAL A 342 -2.87 -0.06 21.13
CA VAL A 342 -1.79 -1.02 21.39
C VAL A 342 -2.24 -2.12 22.34
N LEU A 343 -1.53 -3.26 22.37
CA LEU A 343 -1.78 -4.31 23.35
C LEU A 343 -1.47 -3.79 24.77
N THR A 344 -2.44 -3.94 25.68
CA THR A 344 -2.33 -3.52 27.08
C THR A 344 -1.57 -4.53 27.93
N ALA A 345 -0.80 -4.00 28.88
CA ALA A 345 -0.01 -4.73 29.88
C ALA A 345 -0.30 -4.22 31.31
N GLY A 346 -1.56 -3.85 31.59
CA GLY A 346 -1.99 -3.35 32.89
C GLY A 346 -1.93 -1.84 33.11
N GLN A 347 -1.47 -1.05 32.12
CA GLN A 347 -1.30 0.40 32.28
C GLN A 347 -2.64 1.09 32.61
N PHE A 348 -2.60 2.15 33.44
CA PHE A 348 -3.78 2.92 33.86
C PHE A 348 -4.90 2.07 34.50
N CYS A 349 -4.54 0.95 35.11
CA CYS A 349 -5.49 -0.04 35.63
C CYS A 349 -6.45 -0.59 34.55
N VAL A 350 -6.09 -0.48 33.26
CA VAL A 350 -6.77 -1.16 32.14
C VAL A 350 -6.25 -2.61 32.10
N PRO A 351 -7.12 -3.64 32.01
CA PRO A 351 -6.71 -5.04 32.01
C PRO A 351 -5.69 -5.37 30.91
N GLU A 352 -4.81 -6.33 31.19
CA GLU A 352 -3.85 -6.88 30.22
C GLU A 352 -4.56 -7.69 29.11
N GLY A 353 -3.97 -7.68 27.91
CA GLY A 353 -4.37 -8.58 26.83
C GLY A 353 -5.56 -8.09 25.98
N ILE A 354 -5.90 -6.81 26.02
CA ILE A 354 -6.79 -6.15 25.05
C ILE A 354 -6.05 -5.10 24.22
N VAL A 355 -6.55 -4.76 23.04
CA VAL A 355 -6.05 -3.59 22.31
C VAL A 355 -6.84 -2.38 22.76
N PHE A 356 -6.14 -1.37 23.25
CA PHE A 356 -6.73 -0.16 23.77
C PHE A 356 -5.96 1.06 23.26
N SER A 357 -6.66 2.14 22.92
CA SER A 357 -5.98 3.39 22.59
C SER A 357 -5.24 3.88 23.82
N MET A 358 -3.95 4.17 23.72
CA MET A 358 -3.12 4.63 24.82
C MET A 358 -2.35 5.90 24.41
N PRO A 359 -2.04 6.79 25.37
CA PRO A 359 -1.10 7.87 25.16
C PRO A 359 0.30 7.31 24.95
N ALA A 360 0.83 7.46 23.74
CA ALA A 360 2.11 6.90 23.34
C ALA A 360 3.04 7.94 22.71
N ARG A 361 4.33 7.64 22.70
CA ARG A 361 5.38 8.37 21.97
C ARG A 361 6.11 7.39 21.05
N PHE A 362 6.54 7.84 19.87
CA PHE A 362 7.38 7.06 18.97
C PHE A 362 8.83 7.54 18.99
N GLN A 363 9.77 6.60 19.09
CA GLN A 363 11.21 6.88 19.05
C GLN A 363 11.97 5.73 18.39
N ASN A 364 12.91 6.06 17.49
CA ASN A 364 13.85 5.11 16.87
C ASN A 364 13.19 3.86 16.24
N GLY A 365 12.03 4.02 15.61
CA GLY A 365 11.29 2.92 14.98
C GLY A 365 10.35 2.13 15.91
N ASN A 366 10.33 2.44 17.21
CA ASN A 366 9.52 1.80 18.24
C ASN A 366 8.54 2.81 18.89
N TRP A 367 7.68 2.34 19.79
CA TRP A 367 6.77 3.16 20.58
C TRP A 367 6.81 2.81 22.08
N GLU A 368 6.50 3.78 22.93
CA GLU A 368 6.39 3.65 24.39
C GLU A 368 5.06 4.25 24.88
N VAL A 369 4.42 3.63 25.88
CA VAL A 369 3.21 4.18 26.53
C VAL A 369 3.63 5.13 27.65
N MET A 370 3.13 6.36 27.61
CA MET A 370 3.42 7.44 28.56
C MET A 370 2.64 7.26 29.86
N THR A 371 3.16 6.51 30.82
CA THR A 371 2.44 6.15 32.08
C THR A 371 2.41 7.25 33.15
N GLU A 372 3.15 8.35 32.99
CA GLU A 372 3.30 9.45 33.98
C GLU A 372 2.08 10.39 34.08
N LEU A 373 0.91 10.00 33.54
CA LEU A 373 -0.27 10.85 33.43
C LEU A 373 -1.25 10.63 34.59
N GLU A 374 -1.66 11.73 35.25
CA GLU A 374 -2.70 11.68 36.29
C GLU A 374 -4.09 11.45 35.69
N ILE A 375 -4.79 10.43 36.18
CA ILE A 375 -6.18 10.11 35.80
C ILE A 375 -7.11 10.37 36.97
N ASN A 376 -8.19 11.11 36.72
CA ASN A 376 -9.23 11.40 37.72
C ASN A 376 -10.31 10.30 37.74
N GLU A 377 -11.09 10.23 38.81
CA GLU A 377 -12.12 9.20 39.03
C GLU A 377 -13.15 9.11 37.89
N MET A 378 -13.62 10.25 37.34
CA MET A 378 -14.58 10.23 36.23
C MET A 378 -13.97 9.66 34.96
N THR A 379 -12.70 9.96 34.68
CA THR A 379 -11.98 9.37 33.55
C THR A 379 -11.78 7.87 33.77
N GLN A 380 -11.39 7.44 34.98
CA GLN A 380 -11.25 6.02 35.29
C GLN A 380 -12.55 5.24 35.09
N GLU A 381 -13.70 5.76 35.55
CA GLU A 381 -14.99 5.09 35.33
C GLU A 381 -15.41 4.98 33.86
N VAL A 382 -14.91 5.86 32.99
CA VAL A 382 -15.10 5.73 31.53
C VAL A 382 -14.15 4.69 30.95
N LEU A 383 -12.90 4.64 31.40
CA LEU A 383 -11.92 3.63 30.98
C LEU A 383 -12.37 2.22 31.36
N ASP A 384 -12.85 2.02 32.60
CA ASP A 384 -13.33 0.72 33.09
C ASP A 384 -14.48 0.18 32.21
N ARG A 385 -15.41 1.05 31.76
CA ARG A 385 -16.52 0.68 30.86
C ARG A 385 -16.04 0.34 29.46
N LEU A 386 -15.18 1.18 28.86
CA LEU A 386 -14.64 0.92 27.52
C LEU A 386 -13.79 -0.34 27.48
N ALA A 387 -13.04 -0.63 28.56
CA ALA A 387 -12.26 -1.85 28.71
C ALA A 387 -13.17 -3.08 28.82
N HIS A 388 -14.27 -3.00 29.58
CA HIS A 388 -15.29 -4.05 29.65
C HIS A 388 -15.89 -4.35 28.27
N ASP A 389 -16.35 -3.34 27.54
CA ASP A 389 -16.97 -3.53 26.22
C ASP A 389 -16.03 -4.27 25.26
N LEU A 390 -14.73 -3.90 25.23
CA LEU A 390 -13.71 -4.57 24.43
C LEU A 390 -13.38 -6.00 24.90
N ILE A 391 -13.50 -6.28 26.20
CA ILE A 391 -13.40 -7.66 26.72
C ILE A 391 -14.60 -8.48 26.25
N GLN A 392 -15.83 -7.95 26.30
CA GLN A 392 -17.01 -8.65 25.80
C GLN A 392 -16.90 -8.92 24.30
N GLU A 393 -16.46 -7.95 23.49
CA GLU A 393 -16.14 -8.15 22.06
C GLU A 393 -15.14 -9.31 21.86
N LYS A 394 -14.03 -9.31 22.59
CA LYS A 394 -13.01 -10.36 22.53
C LYS A 394 -13.59 -11.74 22.88
N LEU A 395 -14.34 -11.85 23.98
CA LEU A 395 -14.94 -13.12 24.42
C LEU A 395 -15.99 -13.65 23.44
N VAL A 396 -16.76 -12.78 22.78
CA VAL A 396 -17.71 -13.17 21.72
C VAL A 396 -16.98 -13.64 20.46
N ALA A 397 -15.91 -12.93 20.06
CA ALA A 397 -15.08 -13.26 18.90
C ALA A 397 -14.38 -14.61 19.04
N LEU A 398 -13.82 -14.88 20.23
CA LEU A 398 -13.24 -16.17 20.61
C LEU A 398 -14.28 -17.28 20.86
N LYS A 399 -15.59 -16.96 20.75
CA LYS A 399 -16.72 -17.87 20.93
C LYS A 399 -16.81 -18.45 22.36
N GLU A 400 -16.20 -17.78 23.34
CA GLU A 400 -16.26 -18.11 24.77
C GLU A 400 -17.61 -17.71 25.39
N ILE A 401 -18.18 -16.57 24.97
CA ILE A 401 -19.53 -16.14 25.32
C ILE A 401 -20.41 -15.96 24.08
N ARG A 402 -21.74 -16.04 24.27
CA ARG A 402 -22.72 -15.96 23.18
C ARG A 402 -23.28 -14.56 22.94
N GLU A 403 -23.44 -13.80 24.01
CA GLU A 403 -24.08 -12.48 24.08
C GLU A 403 -23.23 -11.64 25.02
N MET A 404 -23.09 -10.34 24.75
CA MET A 404 -22.36 -9.42 25.61
C MET A 404 -23.18 -9.08 26.84
N LEU A 405 -22.52 -8.99 27.99
CA LEU A 405 -23.15 -8.59 29.24
C LEU A 405 -22.93 -7.08 29.49
N PRO A 406 -23.92 -6.35 30.03
CA PRO A 406 -23.75 -4.94 30.35
C PRO A 406 -22.82 -4.75 31.55
N TYR A 407 -22.05 -3.65 31.55
CA TYR A 407 -21.06 -3.35 32.58
C TYR A 407 -21.61 -3.52 34.01
N GLY A 408 -20.99 -4.42 34.77
CA GLY A 408 -21.35 -4.73 36.17
C GLY A 408 -22.37 -5.85 36.37
N ALA A 409 -22.83 -6.54 35.31
CA ALA A 409 -23.70 -7.72 35.42
C ALA A 409 -22.94 -9.04 35.68
N ASP A 410 -21.63 -9.07 35.44
CA ASP A 410 -20.77 -10.23 35.42
C ASP A 410 -19.56 -10.13 36.37
N LYS A 411 -19.13 -11.28 36.90
CA LYS A 411 -18.02 -11.36 37.86
C LYS A 411 -16.64 -11.21 37.20
N ILE A 412 -16.52 -11.63 35.93
CA ILE A 412 -15.25 -11.76 35.19
C ILE A 412 -14.67 -10.38 34.82
N THR A 413 -15.52 -9.36 34.71
CA THR A 413 -15.17 -7.96 34.41
C THR A 413 -15.69 -6.99 35.48
N SER A 414 -16.02 -7.51 36.66
CA SER A 414 -16.45 -6.68 37.79
C SER A 414 -15.36 -5.66 38.18
N LYS A 415 -15.74 -4.55 38.82
CA LYS A 415 -14.82 -3.46 39.21
C LYS A 415 -13.62 -3.97 40.05
N GLU A 416 -13.84 -5.04 40.83
CA GLU A 416 -12.83 -5.73 41.65
C GLU A 416 -11.84 -6.59 40.84
N TYR A 417 -12.17 -6.96 39.60
CA TYR A 417 -11.31 -7.74 38.69
C TYR A 417 -10.52 -6.84 37.73
N LEU A 418 -11.17 -5.78 37.20
CA LEU A 418 -10.49 -4.78 36.36
C LEU A 418 -9.36 -4.07 37.14
N GLN A 419 -9.57 -3.78 38.42
CA GLN A 419 -8.60 -3.14 39.31
C GLN A 419 -7.43 -4.06 39.76
N GLN A 420 -7.33 -5.30 39.26
CA GLN A 420 -6.20 -6.21 39.55
C GLN A 420 -5.01 -6.05 38.57
N GLY A 421 -5.15 -5.20 37.54
CA GLY A 421 -4.03 -4.80 36.70
C GLY A 421 -2.95 -4.05 37.49
N ILE A 422 -1.77 -3.86 36.89
CA ILE A 422 -0.66 -3.10 37.49
C ILE A 422 -1.02 -1.60 37.48
N CYS A 423 -1.86 -1.17 38.41
CA CYS A 423 -1.91 0.23 38.82
C CYS A 423 -0.49 0.60 39.27
N CYS A 424 0.21 1.39 38.45
CA CYS A 424 1.57 1.83 38.73
C CYS A 424 1.67 2.36 40.17
N GLU A 425 2.77 2.11 40.89
CA GLU A 425 2.91 2.60 42.27
C GLU A 425 2.74 4.13 42.38
N GLN A 426 2.92 4.86 41.27
CA GLN A 426 2.64 6.30 41.15
C GLN A 426 1.16 6.65 40.94
N CYS A 427 0.35 5.76 40.38
CA CYS A 427 -1.13 5.88 40.33
C CYS A 427 -1.80 5.52 41.66
N SER A 428 -1.03 5.06 42.67
CA SER A 428 -1.58 4.81 44.00
C SER A 428 -2.11 6.10 44.64
N PHE A 429 -3.39 6.11 44.96
CA PHE A 429 -4.04 7.23 45.65
C PHE A 429 -3.29 7.54 46.96
N LYS A 430 -2.52 8.64 46.98
CA LYS A 430 -2.19 9.31 48.25
C LYS A 430 -3.47 9.91 48.80
N SER A 431 -4.18 9.12 49.60
CA SER A 431 -5.35 9.50 50.37
C SER A 431 -5.00 10.65 51.33
N ARG A 432 -5.03 11.88 50.82
CA ARG A 432 -5.08 13.08 51.62
C ARG A 432 -6.42 13.05 52.35
N THR A 433 -6.36 12.51 53.57
CA THR A 433 -7.44 12.52 54.54
C THR A 433 -7.93 13.96 54.68
N PHE A 434 -9.09 14.25 54.10
CA PHE A 434 -9.83 15.46 54.42
C PHE A 434 -10.21 15.37 55.90
N ARG A 435 -9.40 16.00 56.75
CA ARG A 435 -9.85 16.36 58.09
C ARG A 435 -10.97 17.38 57.90
N THR A 436 -12.19 16.94 58.17
CA THR A 436 -13.32 17.81 58.44
C THR A 436 -12.90 18.81 59.51
N VAL A 437 -12.83 20.09 59.13
CA VAL A 437 -12.84 21.19 60.08
C VAL A 437 -14.32 21.53 60.30
N SER A 438 -14.72 21.48 61.56
CA SER A 438 -16.08 21.72 62.08
C SER A 438 -16.60 23.12 61.77
#